data_AF-A0A2N6DMY6-F1
#
_entry.id   AF-A0A2N6DMY6-F1
#
_cell.length_a   1.000
_cell.length_b   1.000
_cell.length_c   1.000
_cell.angle_alpha   90.00
_cell.angle_beta   90.00
_cell.angle_gamma   90.00
#
_symmetry.space_group_name_H-M   'P 1'
#
loop_
_entity.id
_entity.type
_entity.pdbx_description
1 polymer ?
#
loop_
_entity_poly.entity_id
_entity_poly.type
_entity_poly.pdbx_seq_one_letter_code
_entity_poly.pdbx_strand_id
1 'polypeptide(L)'
;MVGIGLLSYSAYLWHQPLFVFARHRSIQEGTTLLFALSMFSMLLAYVSWRFVEKPFRDKKLVSKKNLLIFSVAGSIGFASIGLAGNYAIGYARQIEADKLEFLNYFDNSIPEMKYFEKEGIWGKFRYQCDFFDIQKYRDGKVTFVPLDSIADKCFVRDDTMPYSVFLWGDSHAQQLYPGLQSSLPADWQILQVTTSATYPKLNARENRSNYQEYSNWFAYKVIKDVKPDVVIVGQNARHKIGDMLEIGESLRSVGVKKVVFTGPTPKWTSHLPDIIASHLWNDPRRKTTVGLDEVNLAIDRYIKENFPQSETIRYVSIIASLCDSNGCVTYLGDDKKTGISSWDYGHLTPVASKFFVENSLLSEIAE
;
A
#
# COMPACT_ATOMS: atom_id res chain seq x y z
N MET A 1 -21.76 -5.80 -66.22
CA MET A 1 -20.64 -5.25 -65.41
C MET A 1 -21.02 -3.94 -64.67
N VAL A 2 -22.28 -3.76 -64.26
CA VAL A 2 -22.77 -2.51 -63.60
C VAL A 2 -23.06 -2.69 -62.10
N GLY A 3 -23.22 -3.92 -61.61
CA GLY A 3 -23.53 -4.20 -60.20
C GLY A 3 -22.36 -4.02 -59.22
N ILE A 4 -21.13 -4.36 -59.63
CA ILE A 4 -19.93 -4.25 -58.77
C ILE A 4 -19.57 -2.78 -58.52
N GLY A 5 -19.75 -1.92 -59.53
CA GLY A 5 -19.51 -0.48 -59.39
C GLY A 5 -20.41 0.20 -58.35
N LEU A 6 -21.61 -0.32 -58.12
CA LEU A 6 -22.57 0.26 -57.18
C LEU A 6 -22.24 -0.02 -55.71
N LEU A 7 -21.49 -1.10 -55.42
CA LEU A 7 -21.06 -1.45 -54.06
C LEU A 7 -19.73 -0.81 -53.66
N SER A 8 -18.97 -0.31 -54.64
CA SER A 8 -17.60 0.17 -54.45
C SER A 8 -17.48 1.27 -53.40
N TYR A 9 -18.43 2.22 -53.37
CA TYR A 9 -18.45 3.31 -52.38
C TYR A 9 -18.71 2.80 -50.97
N SER A 10 -19.73 1.96 -50.80
CA SER A 10 -20.05 1.35 -49.49
C SER A 10 -18.92 0.42 -49.01
N ALA A 11 -18.27 -0.32 -49.90
CA ALA A 11 -17.10 -1.14 -49.57
C ALA A 11 -15.90 -0.28 -49.15
N TYR A 12 -15.68 0.86 -49.83
CA TYR A 12 -14.66 1.83 -49.42
C TYR A 12 -14.89 2.35 -47.99
N LEU A 13 -16.15 2.60 -47.60
CA LEU A 13 -16.48 3.09 -46.26
C LEU A 13 -16.20 2.06 -45.15
N TRP A 14 -16.55 0.79 -45.38
CA TRP A 14 -16.52 -0.22 -44.32
C TRP A 14 -15.18 -0.96 -44.18
N HIS A 15 -14.39 -1.09 -45.25
CA HIS A 15 -13.13 -1.82 -45.14
C HIS A 15 -12.15 -1.11 -44.18
N GLN A 16 -11.93 0.20 -44.31
CA GLN A 16 -10.94 0.92 -43.49
C GLN A 16 -11.18 0.79 -41.98
N PRO A 17 -12.38 1.07 -41.41
CA PRO A 17 -12.59 0.91 -39.97
C PRO A 17 -12.40 -0.52 -39.49
N LEU A 18 -12.91 -1.51 -40.22
CA LEU A 18 -12.80 -2.93 -39.84
C LEU A 18 -11.33 -3.37 -39.73
N PHE A 19 -10.51 -3.02 -40.72
CA PHE A 19 -9.08 -3.35 -40.70
C PHE A 19 -8.31 -2.53 -39.65
N VAL A 20 -8.63 -1.24 -39.45
CA VAL A 20 -7.98 -0.42 -38.42
C VAL A 20 -8.26 -0.96 -37.02
N PHE A 21 -9.52 -1.33 -36.70
CA PHE A 21 -9.86 -1.91 -35.40
C PHE A 21 -9.25 -3.31 -35.19
N ALA A 22 -9.18 -4.13 -36.24
CA ALA A 22 -8.51 -5.42 -36.17
C ALA A 22 -7.01 -5.28 -35.87
N ARG A 23 -6.33 -4.34 -36.53
CA ARG A 23 -4.92 -4.01 -36.27
C ARG A 23 -4.67 -3.46 -34.87
N HIS A 24 -5.61 -2.65 -34.36
CA HIS A 24 -5.47 -2.11 -33.01
C HIS A 24 -5.54 -3.19 -31.92
N ARG A 25 -6.24 -4.30 -32.18
CA ARG A 25 -6.41 -5.40 -31.23
C ARG A 25 -5.36 -6.51 -31.36
N SER A 26 -4.68 -6.64 -32.50
CA SER A 26 -3.81 -7.78 -32.81
C SER A 26 -2.52 -7.34 -33.53
N ILE A 27 -1.35 -7.74 -33.01
CA ILE A 27 -0.01 -7.35 -33.52
C ILE A 27 0.40 -8.15 -34.78
N GLN A 28 -0.20 -9.33 -35.02
CA GLN A 28 0.03 -10.12 -36.24
C GLN A 28 -1.32 -10.59 -36.81
N GLU A 29 -1.64 -10.13 -38.02
CA GLU A 29 -2.89 -10.47 -38.70
C GLU A 29 -2.70 -11.76 -39.51
N GLY A 30 -3.35 -12.86 -39.09
CA GLY A 30 -3.39 -14.09 -39.88
C GLY A 30 -4.22 -13.91 -41.16
N THR A 31 -3.80 -14.55 -42.26
CA THR A 31 -4.45 -14.46 -43.58
C THR A 31 -5.94 -14.81 -43.54
N THR A 32 -6.34 -15.74 -42.68
CA THR A 32 -7.74 -16.14 -42.45
C THR A 32 -8.59 -15.00 -41.88
N LEU A 33 -8.06 -14.23 -40.93
CA LEU A 33 -8.78 -13.09 -40.33
C LEU A 33 -8.97 -11.99 -41.37
N LEU A 34 -7.94 -11.69 -42.16
CA LEU A 34 -8.02 -10.68 -43.23
C LEU A 34 -9.03 -11.06 -44.31
N PHE A 35 -9.09 -12.34 -44.69
CA PHE A 35 -10.08 -12.84 -45.63
C PHE A 35 -11.50 -12.75 -45.05
N ALA A 36 -11.69 -13.14 -43.79
CA ALA A 36 -12.98 -13.02 -43.09
C ALA A 36 -13.45 -11.56 -42.99
N LEU A 37 -12.55 -10.63 -42.64
CA LEU A 37 -12.84 -9.19 -42.60
C LEU A 37 -13.14 -8.62 -43.98
N SER A 38 -12.46 -9.10 -45.03
CA SER A 38 -12.75 -8.72 -46.42
C SER A 38 -14.17 -9.14 -46.80
N MET A 39 -14.55 -10.39 -46.54
CA MET A 39 -15.91 -10.88 -46.80
C MET A 39 -16.96 -10.13 -45.97
N PHE A 40 -16.65 -9.84 -44.71
CA PHE A 40 -17.54 -9.08 -43.84
C PHE A 40 -17.70 -7.63 -44.30
N SER A 41 -16.63 -7.00 -44.78
CA SER A 41 -16.70 -5.65 -45.37
C SER A 41 -17.60 -5.61 -46.61
N MET A 42 -17.58 -6.66 -47.43
CA MET A 42 -18.45 -6.79 -48.60
C MET A 42 -19.91 -7.03 -48.20
N LEU A 43 -20.16 -7.80 -47.13
CA LEU A 43 -21.50 -7.97 -46.57
C LEU A 43 -22.07 -6.63 -46.06
N LEU A 44 -21.28 -5.88 -45.27
CA LEU A 44 -21.67 -4.56 -44.80
C LEU A 44 -21.87 -3.58 -45.97
N ALA A 45 -21.03 -3.66 -47.00
CA ALA A 45 -21.18 -2.86 -48.21
C ALA A 45 -22.50 -3.13 -48.92
N TYR A 46 -22.88 -4.41 -49.06
CA TYR A 46 -24.16 -4.80 -49.65
C TYR A 46 -25.37 -4.32 -48.83
N VAL A 47 -25.32 -4.51 -47.51
CA VAL A 47 -26.39 -4.04 -46.61
C VAL A 47 -26.51 -2.52 -46.67
N SER A 48 -25.38 -1.81 -46.57
CA SER A 48 -25.33 -0.35 -46.65
C SER A 48 -25.85 0.16 -47.99
N TRP A 49 -25.44 -0.46 -49.10
CA TRP A 49 -25.96 -0.11 -50.41
C TRP A 49 -27.48 -0.35 -50.53
N ARG A 50 -27.96 -1.52 -50.09
CA ARG A 50 -29.37 -1.92 -50.29
C ARG A 50 -30.35 -1.10 -49.45
N PHE A 51 -29.96 -0.72 -48.25
CA PHE A 51 -30.84 -0.09 -47.25
C PHE A 51 -30.52 1.38 -46.97
N VAL A 52 -29.31 1.86 -47.30
CA VAL A 52 -28.93 3.27 -47.12
C VAL A 52 -28.72 3.93 -48.48
N GLU A 53 -27.80 3.45 -49.29
CA GLU A 53 -27.40 4.16 -50.51
C GLU A 53 -28.53 4.17 -51.57
N LYS A 54 -29.15 3.01 -51.82
CA LYS A 54 -30.21 2.87 -52.84
C LYS A 54 -31.47 3.68 -52.51
N PRO A 55 -32.01 3.68 -51.27
CA PRO A 55 -33.15 4.53 -50.91
C PRO A 55 -32.83 6.02 -50.99
N PHE A 56 -31.64 6.45 -50.55
CA PHE A 56 -31.25 7.87 -50.55
C PHE A 56 -30.88 8.40 -51.96
N ARG A 57 -30.55 7.50 -52.91
CA ARG A 57 -30.36 7.84 -54.33
C ARG A 57 -31.67 8.03 -55.09
N ASP A 58 -32.77 7.49 -54.61
CA ASP A 58 -34.08 7.65 -55.24
C ASP A 58 -34.79 8.91 -54.70
N LYS A 59 -34.84 9.94 -55.55
CA LYS A 59 -35.50 11.23 -55.24
C LYS A 59 -37.01 11.11 -54.98
N LYS A 60 -37.63 9.99 -55.37
CA LYS A 60 -39.05 9.69 -55.06
C LYS A 60 -39.23 9.13 -53.64
N LEU A 61 -38.20 8.48 -53.10
CA LEU A 61 -38.22 7.90 -51.75
C LEU A 61 -37.71 8.90 -50.70
N VAL A 62 -36.68 9.68 -51.02
CA VAL A 62 -36.11 10.69 -50.11
C VAL A 62 -36.08 12.06 -50.79
N SER A 63 -36.86 13.00 -50.27
CA SER A 63 -36.84 14.39 -50.73
C SER A 63 -35.55 15.11 -50.29
N LYS A 64 -35.14 16.14 -51.03
CA LYS A 64 -33.97 16.98 -50.66
C LYS A 64 -34.11 17.58 -49.25
N LYS A 65 -35.34 17.91 -48.83
CA LYS A 65 -35.64 18.43 -47.49
C LYS A 65 -35.38 17.38 -46.42
N ASN A 66 -35.83 16.14 -46.62
CA ASN A 66 -35.63 15.06 -45.66
C ASN A 66 -34.15 14.65 -45.59
N LEU A 67 -33.44 14.66 -46.72
CA LEU A 67 -31.99 14.44 -46.76
C LEU A 67 -31.26 15.44 -45.86
N LEU A 68 -31.56 16.74 -46.00
CA LEU A 68 -30.95 17.79 -45.18
C LEU A 68 -31.29 17.60 -43.69
N ILE A 69 -32.55 17.29 -43.37
CA ILE A 69 -32.98 17.03 -41.98
C ILE A 69 -32.21 15.86 -41.38
N PHE A 70 -32.09 14.73 -42.08
CA PHE A 70 -31.36 13.57 -41.59
C PHE A 70 -29.86 13.83 -41.43
N SER A 71 -29.25 14.58 -42.36
CA SER A 71 -27.84 14.97 -42.25
C SER A 71 -27.59 15.90 -41.06
N VAL A 72 -28.46 16.89 -40.84
CA VAL A 72 -28.36 17.81 -39.68
C VAL A 72 -28.60 17.06 -38.38
N ALA A 73 -29.65 16.24 -38.29
CA ALA A 73 -29.94 15.45 -37.10
C ALA A 73 -28.81 14.45 -36.79
N GLY A 74 -28.26 13.78 -37.81
CA GLY A 74 -27.10 12.91 -37.67
C GLY A 74 -25.87 13.66 -37.18
N SER A 75 -25.58 14.84 -37.74
CA SER A 75 -24.46 15.68 -37.33
C SER A 75 -24.60 16.17 -35.89
N ILE A 76 -25.81 16.58 -35.48
CA ILE A 76 -26.11 16.96 -34.09
C ILE A 76 -25.98 15.76 -33.16
N GLY A 77 -26.41 14.57 -33.58
CA GLY A 77 -26.24 13.32 -32.84
C GLY A 77 -24.77 13.00 -32.63
N PHE A 78 -23.95 13.03 -33.69
CA PHE A 78 -22.51 12.82 -33.60
C PHE A 78 -21.81 13.89 -32.76
N ALA A 79 -22.17 15.16 -32.90
CA ALA A 79 -21.64 16.24 -32.08
C ALA A 79 -22.00 16.05 -30.59
N SER A 80 -23.25 15.66 -30.30
CA SER A 80 -23.70 15.36 -28.94
C SER A 80 -22.95 14.17 -28.33
N ILE A 81 -22.75 13.10 -29.09
CA ILE A 81 -21.95 11.93 -28.65
C ILE A 81 -20.49 12.33 -28.43
N GLY A 82 -19.91 13.13 -29.33
CA GLY A 82 -18.54 13.63 -29.19
C GLY A 82 -18.36 14.56 -27.98
N LEU A 83 -19.33 15.44 -27.71
CA LEU A 83 -19.34 16.30 -26.54
C LEU A 83 -19.50 15.48 -25.25
N ALA A 84 -20.47 14.55 -25.20
CA ALA A 84 -20.64 13.65 -24.06
C ALA A 84 -19.39 12.79 -23.81
N GLY A 85 -18.75 12.31 -24.89
CA GLY A 85 -17.47 11.62 -24.83
C GLY A 85 -16.34 12.51 -24.28
N ASN A 86 -16.25 13.78 -24.71
CA ASN A 86 -15.27 14.72 -24.17
C ASN A 86 -15.47 15.00 -22.67
N TYR A 87 -16.72 15.14 -22.21
CA TYR A 87 -17.00 15.29 -20.77
C TYR A 87 -16.63 14.02 -19.98
N ALA A 88 -16.95 12.83 -20.50
CA ALA A 88 -16.58 11.55 -19.88
C ALA A 88 -15.06 11.33 -19.85
N ILE A 89 -14.35 11.71 -20.92
CA ILE A 89 -12.88 11.67 -21.01
C ILE A 89 -12.26 12.68 -20.03
N GLY A 90 -12.85 13.87 -19.87
CA GLY A 90 -12.40 14.86 -18.90
C GLY A 90 -12.43 14.32 -17.46
N TYR A 91 -13.53 13.67 -17.07
CA TYR A 91 -13.65 13.01 -15.77
C TYR A 91 -12.65 11.85 -15.60
N ALA A 92 -12.48 11.02 -16.61
CA ALA A 92 -11.50 9.93 -16.59
C ALA A 92 -10.06 10.46 -16.44
N ARG A 93 -9.69 11.54 -17.15
CA ARG A 93 -8.38 12.21 -17.02
C ARG A 93 -8.17 12.82 -15.64
N GLN A 94 -9.20 13.40 -15.04
CA GLN A 94 -9.11 13.94 -13.69
C GLN A 94 -8.87 12.81 -12.68
N ILE A 95 -9.59 11.69 -12.77
CA ILE A 95 -9.35 10.52 -11.93
C ILE A 95 -7.91 10.01 -12.09
N GLU A 96 -7.39 9.93 -13.31
CA GLU A 96 -6.00 9.53 -13.56
C GLU A 96 -5.00 10.52 -12.96
N ALA A 97 -5.26 11.82 -13.06
CA ALA A 97 -4.43 12.86 -12.45
C ALA A 97 -4.44 12.79 -10.92
N ASP A 98 -5.62 12.64 -10.31
CA ASP A 98 -5.77 12.54 -8.85
C ASP A 98 -5.10 11.27 -8.31
N LYS A 99 -5.22 10.14 -9.04
CA LYS A 99 -4.50 8.90 -8.73
C LYS A 99 -2.99 9.09 -8.81
N LEU A 100 -2.51 9.77 -9.85
CA LEU A 100 -1.09 10.03 -10.03
C LEU A 100 -0.55 10.97 -8.93
N GLU A 101 -1.28 12.03 -8.57
CA GLU A 101 -0.93 12.89 -7.45
C GLU A 101 -0.86 12.08 -6.15
N PHE A 102 -1.85 11.23 -5.90
CA PHE A 102 -1.89 10.37 -4.73
C PHE A 102 -0.72 9.39 -4.68
N LEU A 103 -0.38 8.71 -5.78
CA LEU A 103 0.76 7.81 -5.83
C LEU A 103 2.09 8.57 -5.64
N ASN A 104 2.25 9.72 -6.28
CA ASN A 104 3.43 10.58 -6.12
C ASN A 104 3.57 11.11 -4.68
N TYR A 105 2.48 11.27 -3.94
CA TYR A 105 2.53 11.66 -2.53
C TYR A 105 3.26 10.61 -1.67
N PHE A 106 3.15 9.32 -2.01
CA PHE A 106 3.79 8.20 -1.30
C PHE A 106 5.11 7.73 -1.92
N ASP A 107 5.67 8.49 -2.86
CA ASP A 107 6.93 8.16 -3.51
C ASP A 107 8.08 8.08 -2.48
N ASN A 108 8.56 6.86 -2.28
CA ASN A 108 9.68 6.51 -1.40
C ASN A 108 10.87 5.94 -2.18
N SER A 109 10.98 6.25 -3.47
CA SER A 109 12.15 5.89 -4.26
C SER A 109 13.43 6.53 -3.70
N ILE A 110 14.53 5.78 -3.74
CA ILE A 110 15.86 6.27 -3.37
C ILE A 110 16.46 7.09 -4.53
N PRO A 111 17.30 8.10 -4.25
CA PRO A 111 17.76 8.53 -2.92
C PRO A 111 16.81 9.49 -2.17
N GLU A 112 15.83 10.08 -2.85
CA GLU A 112 15.06 11.21 -2.32
C GLU A 112 14.14 10.82 -1.17
N MET A 113 13.45 9.68 -1.27
CA MET A 113 12.43 9.21 -0.32
C MET A 113 11.45 10.33 0.06
N LYS A 114 10.81 10.92 -0.96
CA LYS A 114 10.05 12.18 -0.84
C LYS A 114 8.96 12.14 0.22
N TYR A 115 8.24 11.03 0.36
CA TYR A 115 7.23 10.89 1.41
C TYR A 115 7.86 10.95 2.80
N PHE A 116 9.02 10.33 3.02
CA PHE A 116 9.72 10.38 4.31
C PHE A 116 10.16 11.79 4.69
N GLU A 117 10.73 12.53 3.73
CA GLU A 117 11.14 13.92 3.94
C GLU A 117 9.92 14.82 4.20
N LYS A 118 8.88 14.69 3.36
CA LYS A 118 7.67 15.51 3.45
C LYS A 118 6.92 15.30 4.76
N GLU A 119 6.75 14.04 5.18
CA GLU A 119 6.02 13.70 6.40
C GLU A 119 6.90 13.67 7.65
N GLY A 120 8.20 13.95 7.53
CA GLY A 120 9.14 13.93 8.65
C GLY A 120 9.27 12.56 9.32
N ILE A 121 9.14 11.48 8.53
CA ILE A 121 9.17 10.09 9.02
C ILE A 121 10.48 9.79 9.73
N TRP A 122 11.61 10.33 9.25
CA TRP A 122 12.93 10.18 9.88
C TRP A 122 12.92 10.50 11.38
N GLY A 123 12.31 11.63 11.75
CA GLY A 123 12.18 12.06 13.13
C GLY A 123 11.06 11.32 13.87
N LYS A 124 9.90 11.15 13.22
CA LYS A 124 8.72 10.49 13.80
C LYS A 124 8.94 9.01 14.12
N PHE A 125 9.93 8.36 13.53
CA PHE A 125 10.32 6.96 13.81
C PHE A 125 11.64 6.86 14.57
N ARG A 126 12.29 8.00 14.87
CA ARG A 126 13.60 8.09 15.52
C ARG A 126 14.67 7.22 14.83
N TYR A 127 14.91 7.43 13.55
CA TYR A 127 15.95 6.69 12.82
C TYR A 127 17.37 6.88 13.39
N GLN A 128 17.61 7.90 14.22
CA GLN A 128 18.83 8.01 15.02
C GLN A 128 19.01 6.91 16.10
N CYS A 129 18.00 6.05 16.29
CA CYS A 129 18.03 4.88 17.18
C CYS A 129 18.21 3.56 16.40
N ASP A 130 18.47 3.63 15.09
CA ASP A 130 18.67 2.50 14.19
C ASP A 130 20.16 2.29 13.92
N PHE A 131 20.68 1.08 14.12
CA PHE A 131 22.08 0.76 13.79
C PHE A 131 22.33 0.50 12.31
N PHE A 132 21.27 0.32 11.50
CA PHE A 132 21.36 0.16 10.06
C PHE A 132 21.69 1.52 9.43
N ASP A 133 22.70 1.54 8.56
CA ASP A 133 23.16 2.75 7.88
C ASP A 133 22.19 3.13 6.75
N ILE A 134 21.11 3.83 7.13
CA ILE A 134 20.07 4.32 6.22
C ILE A 134 20.65 5.25 5.16
N GLN A 135 21.66 6.05 5.50
CA GLN A 135 22.25 6.97 4.52
C GLN A 135 22.95 6.19 3.41
N LYS A 136 23.77 5.18 3.76
CA LYS A 136 24.35 4.30 2.75
C LYS A 136 23.30 3.53 1.96
N TYR A 137 22.20 3.10 2.59
CA TYR A 137 21.08 2.49 1.87
C TYR A 137 20.49 3.45 0.83
N ARG A 138 20.22 4.71 1.19
CA ARG A 138 19.73 5.75 0.27
C ARG A 138 20.72 6.01 -0.87
N ASP A 139 22.01 5.94 -0.61
CA ASP A 139 23.07 6.10 -1.61
C ASP A 139 23.27 4.84 -2.49
N GLY A 140 22.47 3.78 -2.31
CA GLY A 140 22.58 2.51 -3.03
C GLY A 140 23.77 1.64 -2.62
N LYS A 141 24.36 1.91 -1.45
CA LYS A 141 25.60 1.28 -0.92
C LYS A 141 25.34 0.47 0.36
N VAL A 142 24.33 -0.39 0.35
CA VAL A 142 23.93 -1.20 1.51
C VAL A 142 25.12 -1.88 2.19
N THR A 143 25.17 -1.83 3.51
CA THR A 143 26.25 -2.41 4.32
C THR A 143 25.69 -3.24 5.47
N PHE A 144 26.47 -4.23 5.90
CA PHE A 144 26.20 -5.02 7.10
C PHE A 144 26.89 -4.47 8.36
N VAL A 145 27.74 -3.45 8.21
CA VAL A 145 28.44 -2.80 9.33
C VAL A 145 27.45 -1.88 10.05
N PRO A 146 27.24 -2.01 11.37
CA PRO A 146 26.41 -1.09 12.13
C PRO A 146 27.03 0.31 12.17
N LEU A 147 26.21 1.33 12.41
CA LEU A 147 26.70 2.62 12.87
C LEU A 147 27.56 2.46 14.14
N ASP A 148 28.58 3.31 14.29
CA ASP A 148 29.46 3.28 15.45
C ASP A 148 28.68 3.47 16.77
N SER A 149 27.70 4.38 16.75
CA SER A 149 26.78 4.68 17.84
C SER A 149 25.41 5.13 17.33
N ILE A 150 24.37 4.91 18.14
CA ILE A 150 23.06 5.58 18.03
C ILE A 150 23.01 6.75 19.03
N ALA A 151 22.02 7.63 18.90
CA ALA A 151 21.91 8.80 19.78
C ALA A 151 21.66 8.40 21.26
N ASP A 152 22.32 9.08 22.20
CA ASP A 152 22.23 8.78 23.65
C ASP A 152 20.79 8.71 24.18
N LYS A 153 19.92 9.65 23.73
CA LYS A 153 18.50 9.68 24.11
C LYS A 153 17.72 8.39 23.76
N CYS A 154 18.28 7.51 22.94
CA CYS A 154 17.69 6.21 22.59
C CYS A 154 17.86 5.18 23.71
N PHE A 155 18.92 5.25 24.51
CA PHE A 155 19.27 4.18 25.45
C PHE A 155 19.69 4.66 26.85
N VAL A 156 19.97 5.95 27.02
CA VAL A 156 20.33 6.52 28.32
C VAL A 156 19.06 6.79 29.13
N ARG A 157 19.00 6.20 30.34
CA ARG A 157 17.91 6.42 31.30
C ARG A 157 17.99 7.83 31.88
N ASP A 158 16.84 8.50 31.95
CA ASP A 158 16.66 9.77 32.64
C ASP A 158 16.05 9.51 34.02
N ASP A 159 16.89 9.52 35.06
CA ASP A 159 16.47 9.20 36.43
C ASP A 159 15.42 10.19 37.00
N THR A 160 15.15 11.31 36.33
CA THR A 160 14.05 12.22 36.70
C THR A 160 12.67 11.70 36.29
N MET A 161 12.61 10.82 35.29
CA MET A 161 11.37 10.17 34.86
C MET A 161 11.15 8.92 35.71
N PRO A 162 10.02 8.75 36.43
CA PRO A 162 9.78 7.59 37.28
C PRO A 162 9.60 6.28 36.50
N TYR A 163 9.02 6.34 35.30
CA TYR A 163 8.72 5.15 34.50
C TYR A 163 9.46 5.14 33.18
N SER A 164 9.73 3.95 32.66
CA SER A 164 10.34 3.78 31.35
C SER A 164 9.79 2.59 30.59
N VAL A 165 9.61 2.80 29.28
CA VAL A 165 9.28 1.76 28.31
C VAL A 165 10.40 1.65 27.29
N PHE A 166 10.78 0.43 26.93
CA PHE A 166 11.84 0.14 25.98
C PHE A 166 11.28 -0.54 24.73
N LEU A 167 11.50 0.05 23.56
CA LEU A 167 11.16 -0.52 22.26
C LEU A 167 12.33 -1.34 21.70
N TRP A 168 12.08 -2.61 21.41
CA TRP A 168 13.07 -3.52 20.83
C TRP A 168 12.51 -4.25 19.59
N GLY A 169 13.26 -4.20 18.49
CA GLY A 169 12.93 -4.98 17.28
C GLY A 169 13.43 -4.36 15.99
N ASP A 170 12.67 -4.60 14.90
CA ASP A 170 12.94 -4.01 13.60
C ASP A 170 12.11 -2.73 13.37
N SER A 171 11.97 -2.33 12.10
CA SER A 171 11.16 -1.18 11.69
C SER A 171 9.67 -1.33 12.06
N HIS A 172 9.15 -2.55 12.27
CA HIS A 172 7.80 -2.78 12.76
C HIS A 172 7.66 -2.66 14.29
N ALA A 173 8.76 -2.72 15.06
CA ALA A 173 8.76 -2.23 16.45
C ALA A 173 8.90 -0.71 16.47
N GLN A 174 9.80 -0.18 15.63
CA GLN A 174 10.07 1.25 15.50
C GLN A 174 8.81 2.05 15.18
N GLN A 175 7.90 1.49 14.38
CA GLN A 175 6.65 2.15 14.01
C GLN A 175 5.69 2.44 15.15
N LEU A 176 5.90 1.86 16.32
CA LEU A 176 5.07 2.12 17.50
C LEU A 176 5.45 3.42 18.21
N TYR A 177 6.68 3.92 17.99
CA TYR A 177 7.16 5.14 18.62
C TYR A 177 6.24 6.36 18.44
N PRO A 178 5.73 6.73 17.23
CA PRO A 178 4.90 7.92 17.10
C PRO A 178 3.61 7.82 17.92
N GLY A 179 2.97 6.65 18.01
CA GLY A 179 1.81 6.45 18.87
C GLY A 179 2.15 6.51 20.36
N LEU A 180 3.25 5.87 20.77
CA LEU A 180 3.71 5.90 22.17
C LEU A 180 4.06 7.32 22.62
N GLN A 181 4.78 8.06 21.78
CA GLN A 181 5.19 9.44 22.06
C GLN A 181 4.00 10.39 22.21
N SER A 182 2.89 10.14 21.51
CA SER A 182 1.69 10.98 21.60
C SER A 182 0.74 10.61 22.73
N SER A 183 0.85 9.39 23.26
CA SER A 183 -0.21 8.81 24.10
C SER A 183 0.25 8.34 25.47
N LEU A 184 1.57 8.20 25.70
CA LEU A 184 2.08 7.89 27.04
C LEU A 184 1.97 9.10 27.98
N PRO A 185 1.73 8.86 29.28
CA PRO A 185 1.78 9.92 30.28
C PRO A 185 3.16 10.61 30.34
N ALA A 186 3.19 11.87 30.78
CA ALA A 186 4.37 12.72 30.71
C ALA A 186 5.54 12.28 31.60
N ASP A 187 5.29 11.39 32.57
CA ASP A 187 6.25 10.82 33.50
C ASP A 187 6.85 9.47 33.01
N TRP A 188 6.54 9.08 31.77
CA TRP A 188 7.15 7.93 31.09
C TRP A 188 8.24 8.35 30.10
N GLN A 189 9.41 7.71 30.22
CA GLN A 189 10.48 7.80 29.24
C GLN A 189 10.36 6.69 28.18
N ILE A 190 10.53 7.03 26.90
CA ILE A 190 10.65 6.04 25.81
C ILE A 190 12.12 5.83 25.43
N LEU A 191 12.63 4.65 25.74
CA LEU A 191 13.89 4.11 25.25
C LEU A 191 13.63 3.23 24.02
N GLN A 192 14.63 3.11 23.15
CA GLN A 192 14.47 2.48 21.85
C GLN A 192 15.81 1.98 21.32
N VAL A 193 15.87 0.68 21.04
CA VAL A 193 16.88 0.10 20.16
C VAL A 193 16.14 -0.74 19.13
N THR A 194 15.86 -0.12 18.00
CA THR A 194 15.12 -0.72 16.90
C THR A 194 15.91 -0.56 15.62
N THR A 195 16.22 -1.66 14.95
CA THR A 195 17.14 -1.65 13.81
C THR A 195 16.53 -2.32 12.61
N SER A 196 16.49 -1.62 11.47
CA SER A 196 15.84 -2.08 10.24
C SER A 196 16.23 -3.53 9.87
N ALA A 197 15.22 -4.37 9.61
CA ALA A 197 15.39 -5.80 9.31
C ALA A 197 16.13 -6.64 10.38
N THR A 198 16.04 -6.25 11.66
CA THR A 198 16.64 -6.99 12.79
C THR A 198 15.56 -7.60 13.70
N TYR A 199 15.45 -8.93 13.69
CA TYR A 199 14.54 -9.62 14.61
C TYR A 199 15.17 -9.75 16.01
N PRO A 200 14.42 -9.51 17.10
CA PRO A 200 14.86 -9.73 18.48
C PRO A 200 15.49 -11.11 18.70
N LYS A 201 16.66 -11.14 19.36
CA LYS A 201 17.43 -12.36 19.66
C LYS A 201 18.26 -12.21 20.93
N LEU A 202 18.13 -13.13 21.90
CA LEU A 202 18.81 -13.06 23.20
C LEU A 202 20.32 -13.32 23.16
N ASN A 203 20.77 -14.27 22.33
CA ASN A 203 22.17 -14.73 22.30
C ASN A 203 22.96 -14.10 21.15
N ALA A 204 22.72 -12.81 20.90
CA ALA A 204 23.44 -12.07 19.88
C ALA A 204 24.84 -11.66 20.38
N ARG A 205 25.79 -11.60 19.47
CA ARG A 205 27.20 -11.29 19.77
C ARG A 205 27.49 -9.81 19.51
N GLU A 206 28.43 -9.24 20.27
CA GLU A 206 29.03 -7.95 19.96
C GLU A 206 29.85 -8.06 18.65
N ASN A 207 29.17 -7.93 17.50
CA ASN A 207 29.75 -8.16 16.19
C ASN A 207 29.61 -6.92 15.29
N ARG A 208 30.67 -6.10 15.23
CA ARG A 208 30.73 -4.89 14.40
C ARG A 208 30.78 -5.14 12.89
N SER A 209 30.70 -6.38 12.42
CA SER A 209 30.54 -6.71 11.00
C SER A 209 29.12 -7.13 10.64
N ASN A 210 28.21 -7.19 11.62
CA ASN A 210 26.82 -7.56 11.44
C ASN A 210 25.92 -6.72 12.34
N TYR A 211 25.25 -5.73 11.76
CA TYR A 211 24.41 -4.79 12.48
C TYR A 211 23.26 -5.46 13.24
N GLN A 212 22.74 -6.61 12.77
CA GLN A 212 21.64 -7.32 13.44
C GLN A 212 22.12 -8.00 14.72
N GLU A 213 23.30 -8.62 14.69
CA GLU A 213 23.94 -9.19 15.88
C GLU A 213 24.30 -8.09 16.87
N TYR A 214 24.97 -7.03 16.40
CA TYR A 214 25.36 -5.91 17.25
C TYR A 214 24.16 -5.20 17.89
N SER A 215 23.11 -4.90 17.12
CA SER A 215 21.91 -4.25 17.64
C SER A 215 21.20 -5.08 18.70
N ASN A 216 21.08 -6.40 18.50
CA ASN A 216 20.43 -7.27 19.48
C ASN A 216 21.26 -7.40 20.76
N TRP A 217 22.57 -7.56 20.62
CA TRP A 217 23.49 -7.57 21.77
C TRP A 217 23.39 -6.26 22.55
N PHE A 218 23.42 -5.13 21.86
CA PHE A 218 23.34 -3.80 22.46
C PHE A 218 21.99 -3.55 23.14
N ALA A 219 20.87 -3.91 22.48
CA ALA A 219 19.54 -3.79 23.06
C ALA A 219 19.43 -4.59 24.37
N TYR A 220 19.83 -5.86 24.36
CA TYR A 220 19.78 -6.71 25.54
C TYR A 220 20.70 -6.21 26.67
N LYS A 221 21.90 -5.72 26.34
CA LYS A 221 22.80 -5.07 27.29
C LYS A 221 22.12 -3.86 27.95
N VAL A 222 21.56 -2.94 27.17
CA VAL A 222 20.88 -1.74 27.71
C VAL A 222 19.70 -2.13 28.59
N ILE A 223 18.88 -3.11 28.18
CA ILE A 223 17.75 -3.57 28.97
C ILE A 223 18.22 -4.12 30.33
N LYS A 224 19.33 -4.86 30.38
CA LYS A 224 19.91 -5.36 31.64
C LYS A 224 20.43 -4.24 32.54
N ASP A 225 21.04 -3.23 31.94
CA ASP A 225 21.66 -2.12 32.67
C ASP A 225 20.58 -1.18 33.23
N VAL A 226 19.57 -0.85 32.42
CA VAL A 226 18.53 0.14 32.74
C VAL A 226 17.33 -0.46 33.45
N LYS A 227 16.99 -1.74 33.20
CA LYS A 227 15.83 -2.45 33.78
C LYS A 227 14.51 -1.67 33.62
N PRO A 228 14.07 -1.41 32.38
CA PRO A 228 12.84 -0.66 32.12
C PRO A 228 11.62 -1.37 32.73
N ASP A 229 10.60 -0.59 33.06
CA ASP A 229 9.34 -1.12 33.60
C ASP A 229 8.66 -2.03 32.58
N VAL A 230 8.63 -1.58 31.32
CA VAL A 230 8.01 -2.32 30.22
C VAL A 230 8.99 -2.47 29.06
N VAL A 231 9.10 -3.67 28.50
CA VAL A 231 9.74 -3.88 27.18
C VAL A 231 8.68 -4.25 26.17
N ILE A 232 8.61 -3.48 25.09
CA ILE A 232 7.74 -3.77 23.94
C ILE A 232 8.61 -4.37 22.85
N VAL A 233 8.25 -5.58 22.44
CA VAL A 233 8.97 -6.34 21.43
C VAL A 233 8.10 -6.44 20.17
N GLY A 234 8.64 -6.02 19.04
CA GLY A 234 7.95 -6.05 17.74
C GLY A 234 8.84 -6.55 16.62
N GLN A 235 8.25 -7.14 15.59
CA GLN A 235 8.97 -7.62 14.42
C GLN A 235 8.03 -7.76 13.22
N ASN A 236 8.57 -7.67 12.01
CA ASN A 236 7.81 -7.83 10.77
C ASN A 236 7.41 -9.30 10.48
N ALA A 237 8.23 -10.26 10.91
CA ALA A 237 8.07 -11.66 10.56
C ALA A 237 8.68 -12.57 11.62
N ARG A 238 8.63 -13.89 11.41
CA ARG A 238 9.20 -14.92 12.31
C ARG A 238 8.58 -14.94 13.71
N HIS A 239 7.31 -14.60 13.84
CA HIS A 239 6.60 -14.68 15.10
C HIS A 239 6.43 -16.15 15.51
N LYS A 240 7.16 -16.57 16.54
CA LYS A 240 7.09 -17.92 17.11
C LYS A 240 6.85 -17.78 18.61
N ILE A 241 5.78 -18.41 19.10
CA ILE A 241 5.40 -18.34 20.52
C ILE A 241 6.56 -18.79 21.42
N GLY A 242 7.27 -19.88 21.06
CA GLY A 242 8.43 -20.37 21.81
C GLY A 242 9.52 -19.30 21.98
N ASP A 243 9.99 -18.72 20.87
CA ASP A 243 11.02 -17.67 20.87
C ASP A 243 10.56 -16.44 21.68
N MET A 244 9.28 -16.05 21.55
CA MET A 244 8.71 -14.93 22.30
C MET A 244 8.68 -15.21 23.81
N LEU A 245 8.26 -16.40 24.23
CA LEU A 245 8.26 -16.77 25.64
C LEU A 245 9.69 -16.86 26.20
N GLU A 246 10.64 -17.40 25.45
CA GLU A 246 12.06 -17.42 25.85
C GLU A 246 12.60 -16.01 26.04
N ILE A 247 12.33 -15.10 25.09
CA ILE A 247 12.65 -13.68 25.20
C ILE A 247 12.00 -13.08 26.45
N GLY A 248 10.70 -13.28 26.63
CA GLY A 248 9.93 -12.75 27.75
C GLY A 248 10.52 -13.15 29.09
N GLU A 249 10.77 -14.44 29.30
CA GLU A 249 11.35 -14.96 30.54
C GLU A 249 12.78 -14.46 30.77
N SER A 250 13.60 -14.36 29.71
CA SER A 250 14.94 -13.80 29.83
C SER A 250 14.92 -12.34 30.26
N LEU A 251 14.03 -11.53 29.69
CA LEU A 251 13.87 -10.12 30.07
C LEU A 251 13.33 -9.97 31.50
N ARG A 252 12.39 -10.82 31.91
CA ARG A 252 11.89 -10.90 33.29
C ARG A 252 13.00 -11.24 34.28
N SER A 253 13.87 -12.20 33.94
CA SER A 253 14.97 -12.65 34.80
C SER A 253 16.00 -11.55 35.10
N VAL A 254 16.08 -10.51 34.27
CA VAL A 254 17.01 -9.38 34.44
C VAL A 254 16.36 -8.14 35.06
N GLY A 255 15.07 -8.22 35.42
CA GLY A 255 14.37 -7.20 36.21
C GLY A 255 13.31 -6.39 35.47
N VAL A 256 13.00 -6.70 34.21
CA VAL A 256 11.89 -6.06 33.47
C VAL A 256 10.56 -6.43 34.13
N LYS A 257 9.68 -5.45 34.42
CA LYS A 257 8.41 -5.74 35.12
C LYS A 257 7.34 -6.34 34.22
N LYS A 258 7.27 -5.91 32.96
CA LYS A 258 6.30 -6.42 31.99
C LYS A 258 6.92 -6.49 30.59
N VAL A 259 6.63 -7.55 29.86
CA VAL A 259 7.03 -7.72 28.46
C VAL A 259 5.77 -7.80 27.62
N VAL A 260 5.68 -6.93 26.61
CA VAL A 260 4.54 -6.87 25.70
C VAL A 260 5.03 -7.15 24.29
N PHE A 261 4.62 -8.29 23.75
CA PHE A 261 4.84 -8.62 22.36
C PHE A 261 3.73 -8.03 21.49
N THR A 262 4.11 -7.41 20.38
CA THR A 262 3.17 -6.99 19.35
C THR A 262 3.15 -7.98 18.19
N GLY A 263 1.94 -8.27 17.71
CA GLY A 263 1.70 -9.11 16.54
C GLY A 263 2.14 -8.47 15.24
N PRO A 264 2.08 -9.22 14.13
CA PRO A 264 2.35 -8.65 12.82
C PRO A 264 1.30 -7.58 12.47
N THR A 265 1.69 -6.62 11.63
CA THR A 265 0.77 -5.66 11.02
C THR A 265 -0.06 -6.32 9.92
N PRO A 266 -1.23 -5.78 9.55
CA PRO A 266 -1.89 -6.16 8.30
C PRO A 266 -0.91 -5.98 7.14
N LYS A 267 -0.68 -7.05 6.37
CA LYS A 267 0.19 -7.02 5.20
C LYS A 267 -0.63 -7.00 3.92
N TRP A 268 -0.13 -6.21 3.00
CA TRP A 268 -0.68 -6.02 1.68
C TRP A 268 0.23 -6.68 0.64
N THR A 269 -0.37 -7.23 -0.41
CA THR A 269 0.31 -7.91 -1.52
C THR A 269 1.11 -6.96 -2.41
N SER A 270 0.81 -5.66 -2.37
CA SER A 270 1.57 -4.53 -2.91
C SER A 270 1.53 -3.39 -1.90
N HIS A 271 2.22 -2.28 -2.15
CA HIS A 271 2.05 -1.08 -1.33
C HIS A 271 0.57 -0.67 -1.28
N LEU A 272 0.05 -0.38 -0.09
CA LEU A 272 -1.36 -0.02 0.07
C LEU A 272 -1.79 1.19 -0.80
N PRO A 273 -0.97 2.25 -1.00
CA PRO A 273 -1.28 3.29 -1.98
C PRO A 273 -1.59 2.74 -3.39
N ASP A 274 -0.82 1.76 -3.87
CA ASP A 274 -1.04 1.16 -5.18
C ASP A 274 -2.39 0.44 -5.25
N ILE A 275 -2.74 -0.33 -4.22
CA ILE A 275 -4.02 -1.05 -4.12
C ILE A 275 -5.18 -0.05 -4.10
N ILE A 276 -5.05 1.05 -3.34
CA ILE A 276 -6.05 2.10 -3.31
C ILE A 276 -6.23 2.73 -4.70
N ALA A 277 -5.16 3.12 -5.37
CA ALA A 277 -5.23 3.76 -6.69
C ALA A 277 -5.78 2.82 -7.78
N SER A 278 -5.41 1.54 -7.74
CA SER A 278 -5.76 0.56 -8.78
C SER A 278 -7.15 -0.07 -8.58
N HIS A 279 -7.51 -0.43 -7.36
CA HIS A 279 -8.71 -1.24 -7.08
C HIS A 279 -9.77 -0.54 -6.22
N LEU A 280 -9.38 0.41 -5.37
CA LEU A 280 -10.27 0.96 -4.33
C LEU A 280 -10.51 2.47 -4.46
N TRP A 281 -10.15 3.09 -5.59
CA TRP A 281 -10.13 4.55 -5.71
C TRP A 281 -11.49 5.20 -5.43
N ASN A 282 -12.56 4.59 -5.95
CA ASN A 282 -13.95 5.01 -5.77
C ASN A 282 -14.68 4.19 -4.70
N ASP A 283 -13.98 3.32 -3.97
CA ASP A 283 -14.58 2.52 -2.91
C ASP A 283 -14.71 3.36 -1.63
N PRO A 284 -15.93 3.58 -1.11
CA PRO A 284 -16.12 4.36 0.11
C PRO A 284 -15.73 3.58 1.37
N ARG A 285 -15.62 2.25 1.28
CA ARG A 285 -15.35 1.39 2.44
C ARG A 285 -13.96 1.69 3.01
N ARG A 286 -13.89 1.74 4.34
CA ARG A 286 -12.63 1.94 5.07
C ARG A 286 -11.86 0.64 5.28
N LYS A 287 -12.55 -0.50 5.24
CA LYS A 287 -11.96 -1.84 5.37
C LYS A 287 -12.13 -2.64 4.09
N THR A 288 -11.16 -3.46 3.78
CA THR A 288 -11.16 -4.29 2.57
C THR A 288 -10.41 -5.60 2.79
N THR A 289 -10.79 -6.64 2.05
CA THR A 289 -10.01 -7.88 1.90
C THR A 289 -9.14 -7.86 0.65
N VAL A 290 -9.32 -6.87 -0.23
CA VAL A 290 -8.58 -6.76 -1.50
C VAL A 290 -7.10 -6.54 -1.21
N GLY A 291 -6.28 -7.46 -1.69
CA GLY A 291 -4.84 -7.37 -1.61
C GLY A 291 -4.27 -7.67 -0.22
N LEU A 292 -5.02 -8.27 0.71
CA LEU A 292 -4.49 -8.74 1.99
C LEU A 292 -3.69 -10.05 1.86
N ASP A 293 -2.63 -10.16 2.66
CA ASP A 293 -1.88 -11.39 2.86
C ASP A 293 -2.56 -12.26 3.93
N GLU A 294 -3.35 -13.24 3.48
CA GLU A 294 -4.05 -14.20 4.33
C GLU A 294 -3.13 -15.05 5.20
N VAL A 295 -1.89 -15.31 4.77
CA VAL A 295 -0.92 -16.07 5.56
C VAL A 295 -0.55 -15.29 6.80
N ASN A 296 -0.30 -13.98 6.65
CA ASN A 296 0.07 -13.11 7.75
C ASN A 296 -1.09 -12.91 8.75
N LEU A 297 -2.34 -12.87 8.26
CA LEU A 297 -3.55 -12.88 9.11
C LEU A 297 -3.71 -14.20 9.89
N ALA A 298 -3.42 -15.34 9.24
CA ALA A 298 -3.50 -16.65 9.88
C ALA A 298 -2.44 -16.81 10.98
N ILE A 299 -1.23 -16.28 10.78
CA ILE A 299 -0.17 -16.26 11.80
C ILE A 299 -0.63 -15.48 13.05
N ASP A 300 -1.17 -14.28 12.87
CA ASP A 300 -1.68 -13.49 14.00
C ASP A 300 -2.80 -14.21 14.76
N ARG A 301 -3.77 -14.78 14.01
CA ARG A 301 -4.87 -15.55 14.60
C ARG A 301 -4.34 -16.71 15.44
N TYR A 302 -3.39 -17.48 14.89
CA TYR A 302 -2.76 -18.58 15.60
C TYR A 302 -2.08 -18.12 16.89
N ILE A 303 -1.31 -17.03 16.86
CA ILE A 303 -0.63 -16.52 18.07
C ILE A 303 -1.65 -16.02 19.08
N LYS A 304 -2.66 -15.26 18.64
CA LYS A 304 -3.70 -14.74 19.53
C LYS A 304 -4.46 -15.85 20.27
N GLU A 305 -4.72 -16.97 19.59
CA GLU A 305 -5.43 -18.12 20.17
C GLU A 305 -4.54 -18.99 21.08
N ASN A 306 -3.23 -19.04 20.83
CA ASN A 306 -2.33 -20.01 21.48
C ASN A 306 -1.27 -19.38 22.40
N PHE A 307 -1.07 -18.06 22.39
CA PHE A 307 -0.09 -17.39 23.24
C PHE A 307 -0.60 -17.35 24.70
N PRO A 308 0.16 -17.89 25.67
CA PRO A 308 -0.26 -17.87 27.07
C PRO A 308 -0.14 -16.46 27.63
N GLN A 309 -1.27 -15.84 27.94
CA GLN A 309 -1.30 -14.51 28.56
C GLN A 309 -0.99 -14.63 30.06
N SER A 310 -0.14 -13.74 30.58
CA SER A 310 0.10 -13.58 32.01
C SER A 310 0.16 -12.10 32.38
N GLU A 311 0.12 -11.76 33.66
CA GLU A 311 0.25 -10.35 34.11
C GLU A 311 1.58 -9.72 33.66
N THR A 312 2.60 -10.53 33.39
CA THR A 312 3.97 -10.07 33.17
C THR A 312 4.49 -10.29 31.75
N ILE A 313 3.86 -11.18 30.97
CA ILE A 313 4.17 -11.44 29.56
C ILE A 313 2.86 -11.45 28.79
N ARG A 314 2.70 -10.50 27.86
CA ARG A 314 1.48 -10.27 27.11
C ARG A 314 1.72 -10.33 25.60
N TYR A 315 0.69 -10.72 24.87
CA TYR A 315 0.64 -10.56 23.41
C TYR A 315 -0.52 -9.65 23.01
N VAL A 316 -0.22 -8.63 22.20
CA VAL A 316 -1.18 -7.67 21.64
C VAL A 316 -1.16 -7.76 20.13
N SER A 317 -2.32 -8.10 19.55
CA SER A 317 -2.48 -8.21 18.10
C SER A 317 -2.74 -6.84 17.46
N ILE A 318 -1.84 -6.41 16.57
CA ILE A 318 -2.05 -5.21 15.74
C ILE A 318 -3.18 -5.47 14.74
N ILE A 319 -3.21 -6.65 14.13
CA ILE A 319 -4.25 -7.05 13.17
C ILE A 319 -5.65 -7.01 13.80
N ALA A 320 -5.83 -7.46 15.03
CA ALA A 320 -7.13 -7.42 15.70
C ALA A 320 -7.61 -5.99 15.99
N SER A 321 -6.71 -5.01 16.05
CA SER A 321 -7.04 -3.59 16.22
C SER A 321 -7.47 -2.96 14.89
N LEU A 322 -6.85 -3.38 13.77
CA LEU A 322 -7.04 -2.80 12.45
C LEU A 322 -7.95 -3.62 11.52
N CYS A 323 -8.36 -4.82 11.90
CA CYS A 323 -9.12 -5.73 11.03
C CYS A 323 -10.34 -6.32 11.74
N ASP A 324 -11.38 -6.61 10.96
CA ASP A 324 -12.54 -7.38 11.38
C ASP A 324 -12.98 -8.34 10.25
N SER A 325 -14.21 -8.89 10.36
CA SER A 325 -14.77 -9.78 9.34
C SER A 325 -14.94 -9.15 7.95
N ASN A 326 -14.91 -7.81 7.83
CA ASN A 326 -14.99 -7.08 6.57
C ASN A 326 -13.61 -6.77 5.96
N GLY A 327 -12.53 -7.22 6.60
CA GLY A 327 -11.15 -6.98 6.18
C GLY A 327 -10.42 -5.97 7.06
N CYS A 328 -9.35 -5.38 6.54
CA CYS A 328 -8.47 -4.49 7.30
C CYS A 328 -8.61 -3.03 6.87
N VAL A 329 -8.41 -2.11 7.82
CA VAL A 329 -8.45 -0.66 7.62
C VAL A 329 -7.42 -0.24 6.58
N THR A 330 -7.87 0.48 5.57
CA THR A 330 -7.05 1.12 4.52
C THR A 330 -6.68 2.55 4.89
N TYR A 331 -7.58 3.28 5.56
CA TYR A 331 -7.32 4.61 6.10
C TYR A 331 -8.27 4.95 7.24
N LEU A 332 -7.78 5.80 8.14
CA LEU A 332 -8.46 6.36 9.31
C LEU A 332 -8.91 7.80 9.01
N GLY A 333 -10.01 8.22 9.62
CA GLY A 333 -10.60 9.55 9.36
C GLY A 333 -11.21 9.69 7.96
N ASP A 334 -11.17 10.92 7.44
CA ASP A 334 -11.93 11.29 6.24
C ASP A 334 -11.11 11.34 4.96
N ASP A 335 -9.79 11.49 5.06
CA ASP A 335 -8.89 11.56 3.90
C ASP A 335 -8.03 10.29 3.78
N LYS A 336 -8.16 9.59 2.64
CA LYS A 336 -7.39 8.39 2.33
C LYS A 336 -5.90 8.67 2.11
N LYS A 337 -5.50 9.93 1.85
CA LYS A 337 -4.10 10.34 1.69
C LYS A 337 -3.43 10.52 3.05
N THR A 338 -3.94 11.42 3.90
CA THR A 338 -3.31 11.67 5.21
C THR A 338 -3.64 10.60 6.25
N GLY A 339 -4.76 9.89 6.08
CA GLY A 339 -5.25 8.88 7.01
C GLY A 339 -4.84 7.46 6.68
N ILE A 340 -4.09 7.22 5.59
CA ILE A 340 -3.75 5.86 5.14
C ILE A 340 -3.15 5.03 6.28
N SER A 341 -3.51 3.75 6.37
CA SER A 341 -3.05 2.89 7.47
C SER A 341 -1.61 2.45 7.30
N SER A 342 -1.19 2.19 6.06
CA SER A 342 0.18 1.84 5.69
C SER A 342 0.64 2.61 4.45
N TRP A 343 1.88 3.12 4.45
CA TRP A 343 2.44 3.78 3.27
C TRP A 343 3.08 2.78 2.28
N ASP A 344 3.31 1.54 2.71
CA ASP A 344 3.89 0.47 1.91
C ASP A 344 3.11 -0.85 2.09
N TYR A 345 3.81 -1.99 2.07
CA TYR A 345 3.19 -3.31 2.21
C TYR A 345 2.71 -3.59 3.65
N GLY A 346 3.10 -2.81 4.67
CA GLY A 346 2.68 -3.11 6.04
C GLY A 346 3.25 -2.26 7.16
N HIS A 347 4.08 -1.24 6.92
CA HIS A 347 4.46 -0.30 7.96
C HIS A 347 3.29 0.63 8.28
N LEU A 348 2.95 0.76 9.56
CA LEU A 348 1.92 1.67 10.02
C LEU A 348 2.35 3.13 9.84
N THR A 349 1.46 3.94 9.28
CA THR A 349 1.66 5.40 9.33
C THR A 349 1.60 5.92 10.76
N PRO A 350 2.11 7.13 11.05
CA PRO A 350 1.99 7.72 12.40
C PRO A 350 0.56 7.75 12.94
N VAL A 351 -0.43 7.97 12.06
CA VAL A 351 -1.85 8.00 12.42
C VAL A 351 -2.33 6.61 12.82
N ALA A 352 -1.97 5.57 12.06
CA ALA A 352 -2.34 4.19 12.39
C ALA A 352 -1.60 3.64 13.61
N SER A 353 -0.34 4.04 13.79
CA SER A 353 0.44 3.75 15.00
C SER A 353 -0.23 4.32 16.23
N LYS A 354 -0.60 5.61 16.21
CA LYS A 354 -1.34 6.26 17.28
C LYS A 354 -2.66 5.54 17.58
N PHE A 355 -3.45 5.25 16.54
CA PHE A 355 -4.70 4.53 16.70
C PHE A 355 -4.50 3.18 17.39
N PHE A 356 -3.53 2.37 16.96
CA PHE A 356 -3.23 1.09 17.60
C PHE A 356 -2.79 1.26 19.06
N VAL A 357 -1.91 2.22 19.33
CA VAL A 357 -1.39 2.45 20.68
C VAL A 357 -2.52 2.82 21.64
N GLU A 358 -3.35 3.80 21.28
CA GLU A 358 -4.44 4.29 22.13
C GLU A 358 -5.51 3.23 22.39
N ASN A 359 -5.83 2.40 21.40
CA ASN A 359 -6.96 1.46 21.49
C ASN A 359 -6.56 0.07 21.98
N SER A 360 -5.27 -0.28 22.01
CA SER A 360 -4.87 -1.68 22.26
C SER A 360 -3.55 -1.86 23.00
N LEU A 361 -2.62 -0.90 22.98
CA LEU A 361 -1.30 -1.07 23.59
C LEU A 361 -1.14 -0.29 24.90
N LEU A 362 -1.77 0.89 25.03
CA LEU A 362 -1.53 1.80 26.15
C LEU A 362 -1.92 1.19 27.50
N SER A 363 -3.06 0.49 27.56
CA SER A 363 -3.49 -0.26 28.75
C SER A 363 -2.54 -1.40 29.14
N GLU A 364 -1.69 -1.85 28.22
CA GLU A 364 -0.67 -2.84 28.56
C GLU A 364 0.60 -2.23 29.17
N ILE A 365 0.74 -0.91 29.14
CA ILE A 365 1.93 -0.20 29.58
C ILE A 365 1.64 0.59 30.86
N ALA A 366 0.66 1.49 30.80
CA ALA A 366 0.34 2.46 31.84
C ALA A 366 -1.15 2.32 32.20
N GLU A 367 -1.43 1.51 33.22
CA GLU A 367 -2.72 1.43 33.91
C GLU A 367 -2.67 2.19 35.24
#